data_AF-A0A537SGB9-F1
#
_entry.id   AF-A0A537SGB9-F1
#
_cell.length_a   1.000
_cell.length_b   1.000
_cell.length_c   1.000
_cell.angle_alpha   90.00
_cell.angle_beta   90.00
_cell.angle_gamma   90.00
#
_symmetry.space_group_name_H-M   'P 1'
#
loop_
_entity.id
_entity.type
_entity.pdbx_description
1 polymer ?
#
loop_
_entity_poly.entity_id
_entity_poly.type
_entity_poly.pdbx_seq_one_letter_code
_entity_poly.pdbx_strand_id
1 'polypeptide(L)'
;MGAASKIEWTDSTFNPWVGCTKVRRARGVPSACDFCYAEKWAKRSGQVEWGNHPRRRTTEAYWRNPVSWNGHARSFQIKNERRQRVFCASLADVFDNQVDPEWRSDLFNLIRACDQLDWQILTKRPQNIQKMLPSDWGDGYPNVWLGTTAEDAEAYRQRIPHLLKVPAAIHFVSYEPA
;
A
#
# COMPACT_ATOMS: atom_id res chain seq x y z
N MET A 1 18.29 -0.79 -11.68
CA MET A 1 17.07 -0.03 -12.01
C MET A 1 15.87 -0.90 -11.66
N GLY A 2 15.08 -0.51 -10.67
CA GLY A 2 13.84 -1.24 -10.33
C GLY A 2 12.89 -1.21 -11.53
N ALA A 3 12.30 -2.36 -11.87
CA ALA A 3 11.38 -2.45 -13.00
C ALA A 3 10.23 -1.44 -12.84
N ALA A 4 9.86 -0.76 -13.93
CA ALA A 4 8.67 0.08 -13.97
C ALA A 4 7.45 -0.73 -13.50
N SER A 5 6.53 -0.08 -12.78
CA SER A 5 5.31 -0.76 -12.36
C SER A 5 4.47 -1.17 -13.57
N LYS A 6 3.74 -2.28 -13.43
CA LYS A 6 2.69 -2.69 -14.40
C LYS A 6 1.32 -2.13 -14.03
N ILE A 7 1.25 -1.28 -13.00
CA ILE A 7 0.03 -0.60 -12.55
C ILE A 7 0.06 0.77 -13.22
N GLU A 8 -0.82 1.00 -14.20
CA GLU A 8 -0.75 2.14 -15.13
C GLU A 8 -0.73 3.53 -14.46
N TRP A 9 -1.30 3.65 -13.26
CA TRP A 9 -1.42 4.92 -12.53
C TRP A 9 -0.27 5.19 -11.54
N THR A 10 0.76 4.34 -11.49
CA THR A 10 1.94 4.50 -10.64
C THR A 10 3.23 4.23 -11.41
N ASP A 11 4.33 4.89 -11.05
CA ASP A 11 5.61 4.71 -11.76
C ASP A 11 6.42 3.55 -11.18
N SER A 12 6.30 3.36 -9.87
CA SER A 12 7.04 2.35 -9.13
C SER A 12 6.15 1.67 -8.10
N THR A 13 6.53 0.47 -7.70
CA THR A 13 5.81 -0.31 -6.70
C THR A 13 6.79 -0.85 -5.68
N PHE A 14 6.47 -0.63 -4.42
CA PHE A 14 7.26 -1.07 -3.29
C PHE A 14 6.44 -1.97 -2.38
N ASN A 15 7.03 -3.10 -2.00
CA ASN A 15 6.45 -4.04 -1.06
C ASN A 15 7.40 -4.19 0.14
N PRO A 16 7.08 -3.65 1.33
CA PRO A 16 7.91 -3.82 2.53
C PRO A 16 7.92 -5.27 3.02
N TRP A 17 6.86 -6.00 2.73
CA TRP A 17 6.71 -7.45 2.91
C TRP A 17 5.77 -8.02 1.85
N VAL A 18 5.64 -9.33 1.85
CA VAL A 18 4.70 -10.08 1.01
C VAL A 18 3.73 -10.85 1.90
N GLY A 19 2.43 -10.75 1.58
CA GLY A 19 1.34 -11.41 2.28
C GLY A 19 0.43 -10.44 3.04
N CYS A 20 -0.84 -10.81 3.16
CA CYS A 20 -1.82 -10.16 4.02
C CYS A 20 -2.95 -11.13 4.37
N THR A 21 -3.69 -10.85 5.44
CA THR A 21 -4.87 -11.65 5.80
C THR A 21 -5.95 -11.37 4.75
N LYS A 22 -6.81 -12.34 4.45
CA LYS A 22 -7.97 -12.09 3.59
C LYS A 22 -9.02 -11.29 4.35
N VAL A 23 -9.54 -10.22 3.75
CA VAL A 23 -10.75 -9.56 4.24
C VAL A 23 -11.93 -10.38 3.77
N ARG A 24 -12.77 -10.85 4.69
CA ARG A 24 -14.02 -11.54 4.38
C ARG A 24 -15.18 -10.57 4.58
N ARG A 25 -16.26 -10.79 3.81
CA ARG A 25 -17.53 -10.09 3.99
C ARG A 25 -18.57 -11.04 4.56
N ALA A 26 -19.81 -10.56 4.70
CA ALA A 26 -20.93 -11.37 5.11
C ALA A 26 -21.03 -12.65 4.27
N ARG A 27 -21.56 -13.72 4.88
CA ARG A 27 -21.64 -15.04 4.23
C ARG A 27 -22.38 -14.92 2.89
N GLY A 28 -21.77 -15.45 1.83
CA GLY A 28 -22.34 -15.42 0.48
C GLY A 28 -22.08 -14.14 -0.30
N VAL A 29 -21.43 -13.12 0.29
CA VAL A 29 -21.06 -11.89 -0.41
C VAL A 29 -19.58 -11.95 -0.78
N PRO A 30 -19.23 -11.95 -2.08
CA PRO A 30 -17.84 -11.89 -2.52
C PRO A 30 -17.14 -10.61 -2.03
N SER A 31 -15.87 -10.76 -1.71
CA SER A 31 -14.96 -9.68 -1.39
C SER A 31 -13.93 -9.49 -2.49
N ALA A 32 -13.24 -8.35 -2.48
CA ALA A 32 -12.07 -8.13 -3.32
C ALA A 32 -10.99 -9.22 -3.15
N CYS A 33 -10.93 -9.86 -1.98
CA CYS A 33 -9.95 -10.90 -1.69
C CYS A 33 -10.25 -12.23 -2.39
N ASP A 34 -11.49 -12.48 -2.82
CA ASP A 34 -11.87 -13.72 -3.52
C ASP A 34 -11.33 -13.76 -4.96
N PHE A 35 -11.00 -12.60 -5.53
CA PHE A 35 -10.42 -12.45 -6.88
C PHE A 35 -8.97 -11.95 -6.85
N CYS A 36 -8.30 -12.05 -5.70
CA CYS A 36 -6.98 -11.45 -5.47
C CYS A 36 -5.90 -11.97 -6.43
N TYR A 37 -5.33 -11.07 -7.25
CA TYR A 37 -4.21 -11.43 -8.13
C TYR A 37 -2.95 -11.80 -7.35
N ALA A 38 -2.72 -11.19 -6.18
CA ALA A 38 -1.53 -11.43 -5.38
C ALA A 38 -1.54 -12.85 -4.77
N GLU A 39 -2.72 -13.38 -4.44
CA GLU A 39 -2.88 -14.80 -4.09
C GLU A 39 -2.55 -15.72 -5.26
N LYS A 40 -3.04 -15.41 -6.47
CA LYS A 40 -2.70 -16.19 -7.68
C LYS A 40 -1.20 -16.15 -7.95
N TRP A 41 -0.56 -14.99 -7.78
CA TRP A 41 0.89 -14.85 -7.89
C TRP A 41 1.64 -15.67 -6.83
N ALA A 42 1.18 -15.65 -5.57
CA ALA A 42 1.80 -16.41 -4.48
C ALA A 42 1.78 -17.93 -4.78
N LYS A 43 0.63 -18.45 -5.22
CA LYS A 43 0.49 -19.86 -5.64
C LYS A 43 1.43 -20.23 -6.78
N ARG A 44 1.56 -19.38 -7.80
CA ARG A 44 2.45 -19.63 -8.96
C ARG A 44 3.93 -19.51 -8.61
N SER A 45 4.29 -18.56 -7.75
CA SER A 45 5.68 -18.29 -7.42
C SER A 45 6.27 -19.26 -6.40
N GLY A 46 5.42 -19.90 -5.58
CA GLY A 46 5.85 -20.78 -4.48
C GLY A 46 6.61 -20.03 -3.37
N GLN A 47 6.59 -18.70 -3.39
CA GLN A 47 7.45 -17.88 -2.55
C GLN A 47 6.89 -17.63 -1.14
N VAL A 48 5.57 -17.63 -1.01
CA VAL A 48 4.83 -17.45 0.25
C VAL A 48 3.50 -18.19 0.17
N GLU A 49 2.96 -18.58 1.32
CA GLU A 49 1.57 -18.99 1.46
C GLU A 49 0.70 -17.75 1.74
N TRP A 50 -0.46 -17.63 1.08
CA TRP A 50 -1.26 -16.40 1.12
C TRP A 50 -2.41 -16.48 2.13
N GLY A 51 -2.76 -15.36 2.76
CA GLY A 51 -3.87 -15.29 3.71
C GLY A 51 -3.39 -15.39 5.16
N ASN A 52 -3.85 -16.41 5.89
CA ASN A 52 -3.58 -16.55 7.33
C ASN A 52 -2.22 -17.20 7.63
N HIS A 53 -1.19 -16.80 6.87
CA HIS A 53 0.17 -17.34 6.98
C HIS A 53 1.15 -16.20 7.31
N PRO A 54 2.33 -16.51 7.88
CA PRO A 54 3.33 -15.50 8.21
C PRO A 54 3.69 -14.62 7.01
N ARG A 55 3.83 -13.31 7.24
CA ARG A 55 4.30 -12.37 6.21
C ARG A 55 5.79 -12.59 6.02
N ARG A 56 6.26 -12.45 4.78
CA ARG A 56 7.69 -12.50 4.47
C ARG A 56 8.21 -11.10 4.20
N ARG A 57 9.09 -10.59 5.06
CA ARG A 57 9.76 -9.29 4.84
C ARG A 57 10.57 -9.33 3.54
N THR A 58 10.59 -8.22 2.81
CA THR A 58 11.48 -8.09 1.64
C THR A 58 12.91 -7.79 2.09
N THR A 59 13.89 -8.07 1.22
CA THR A 59 15.32 -7.99 1.57
C THR A 59 15.77 -6.55 1.80
N GLU A 60 16.78 -6.35 2.65
CA GLU A 60 17.38 -5.02 2.88
C GLU A 60 17.84 -4.33 1.59
N ALA A 61 18.40 -5.11 0.65
CA ALA A 61 18.77 -4.60 -0.67
C ALA A 61 17.56 -4.02 -1.43
N TYR A 62 16.38 -4.65 -1.32
CA TYR A 62 15.15 -4.15 -1.94
C TYR A 62 14.64 -2.86 -1.28
N TRP A 63 14.86 -2.68 0.02
CA TRP A 63 14.54 -1.46 0.77
C TRP A 63 15.37 -0.23 0.35
N ARG A 64 16.46 -0.42 -0.40
CA ARG A 64 17.24 0.68 -1.01
C ARG A 64 16.61 1.27 -2.26
N ASN A 65 15.59 0.62 -2.85
CA ASN A 65 14.97 1.11 -4.08
C ASN A 65 14.32 2.49 -3.91
N PRO A 66 13.49 2.75 -2.87
CA PRO A 66 12.91 4.08 -2.68
C PRO A 66 13.96 5.17 -2.45
N VAL A 67 15.06 4.87 -1.76
CA VAL A 67 16.18 5.81 -1.59
C VAL A 67 16.79 6.17 -2.95
N SER A 68 17.01 5.18 -3.82
CA SER A 68 17.52 5.41 -5.17
C SER A 68 16.53 6.20 -6.05
N TRP A 69 15.23 5.94 -5.94
CA TRP A 69 14.20 6.73 -6.65
C TRP A 69 14.16 8.16 -6.15
N ASN A 70 14.21 8.37 -4.82
CA ASN A 70 14.21 9.68 -4.20
C ASN A 70 15.42 10.51 -4.66
N GLY A 71 16.61 9.89 -4.76
CA GLY A 71 17.81 10.54 -5.29
C GLY A 71 17.69 11.01 -6.76
N HIS A 72 16.80 10.40 -7.55
CA HIS A 72 16.52 10.78 -8.93
C HIS A 72 15.20 11.55 -9.11
N ALA A 73 14.47 11.84 -8.02
CA ALA A 73 13.11 12.36 -8.08
C ALA A 73 13.03 13.71 -8.80
N ARG A 74 14.04 14.57 -8.66
CA ARG A 74 14.10 15.85 -9.37
C ARG A 74 14.18 15.66 -10.89
N SER A 75 15.05 14.77 -11.36
CA SER A 75 15.18 14.46 -12.79
C SER A 75 13.89 13.83 -13.33
N PHE A 76 13.25 12.96 -12.54
CA PHE A 76 11.93 12.43 -12.88
C PHE A 76 10.89 13.55 -12.99
N GLN A 77 10.85 14.48 -12.03
CA GLN A 77 9.88 15.56 -11.99
C GLN A 77 10.03 16.53 -13.16
N ILE A 78 11.26 16.90 -13.53
CA ILE A 78 11.52 17.74 -14.70
C ILE A 78 11.03 17.06 -15.98
N LYS A 79 11.28 15.75 -16.12
CA LYS A 79 10.92 15.00 -17.33
C LYS A 79 9.41 14.78 -17.47
N ASN A 80 8.70 14.55 -16.37
CA ASN A 80 7.31 14.11 -16.38
C ASN A 80 6.33 15.18 -15.89
N GLU A 81 6.82 16.36 -15.50
CA GLU A 81 6.04 17.49 -14.96
C GLU A 81 5.22 17.13 -13.70
N ARG A 82 5.59 16.05 -13.02
CA ARG A 82 4.99 15.58 -11.75
C ARG A 82 5.98 14.74 -10.96
N ARG A 83 5.77 14.63 -9.65
CA ARG A 83 6.55 13.76 -8.79
C ARG A 83 6.31 12.28 -9.13
N GLN A 84 7.32 11.46 -8.84
CA GLN A 84 7.26 10.02 -9.06
C GLN A 84 6.33 9.39 -8.03
N ARG A 85 5.38 8.61 -8.50
CA ARG A 85 4.41 7.91 -7.66
C ARG A 85 4.89 6.50 -7.33
N VAL A 86 4.85 6.15 -6.05
CA VAL A 86 5.23 4.85 -5.51
C VAL A 86 4.02 4.18 -4.86
N PHE A 87 3.53 3.10 -5.46
CA PHE A 87 2.44 2.33 -4.89
C PHE A 87 2.93 1.36 -3.81
N CYS A 88 2.34 1.43 -2.63
CA CYS A 88 2.63 0.59 -1.47
C CYS A 88 1.32 0.06 -0.87
N ALA A 89 0.93 -1.20 -1.06
CA ALA A 89 1.70 -2.32 -1.59
C ALA A 89 0.85 -3.20 -2.52
N SER A 90 1.46 -3.76 -3.56
CA SER A 90 0.78 -4.64 -4.52
C SER A 90 0.65 -6.09 -4.05
N LEU A 91 1.55 -6.51 -3.15
CA LEU A 91 1.62 -7.87 -2.62
C LEU A 91 1.48 -7.89 -1.09
N ALA A 92 0.95 -6.83 -0.49
CA ALA A 92 0.74 -6.71 0.95
C ALA A 92 -0.39 -5.73 1.26
N ASP A 93 -0.74 -5.61 2.55
CA ASP A 93 -1.61 -4.57 3.09
C ASP A 93 -0.91 -3.96 4.30
N VAL A 94 -0.61 -2.65 4.24
CA VAL A 94 0.17 -1.93 5.27
C VAL A 94 -0.52 -1.95 6.64
N PHE A 95 -1.84 -1.99 6.64
CA PHE A 95 -2.69 -1.91 7.84
C PHE A 95 -3.28 -3.27 8.22
N ASP A 96 -2.62 -4.34 7.78
CA ASP A 96 -2.89 -5.69 8.22
C ASP A 96 -2.46 -5.90 9.69
N ASN A 97 -3.23 -6.70 10.44
CA ASN A 97 -3.01 -6.88 11.88
C ASN A 97 -1.90 -7.90 12.21
N GLN A 98 -1.48 -8.75 11.26
CA GLN A 98 -0.48 -9.81 11.54
C GLN A 98 0.92 -9.46 11.04
N VAL A 99 1.12 -8.25 10.49
CA VAL A 99 2.47 -7.75 10.25
C VAL A 99 3.09 -7.31 11.58
N ASP A 100 4.38 -7.60 11.72
CA ASP A 100 5.21 -7.05 12.78
C ASP A 100 5.12 -5.50 12.79
N PRO A 101 4.73 -4.88 13.93
CA PRO A 101 4.70 -3.43 14.06
C PRO A 101 6.02 -2.74 13.73
N GLU A 102 7.17 -3.38 13.97
CA GLU A 102 8.49 -2.83 13.66
C GLU A 102 8.67 -2.63 12.15
N TRP A 103 8.22 -3.57 11.32
CA TRP A 103 8.34 -3.45 9.86
C TRP A 103 7.48 -2.31 9.32
N ARG A 104 6.34 -2.04 9.96
CA ARG A 104 5.50 -0.89 9.63
C ARG A 104 6.17 0.42 10.06
N SER A 105 6.80 0.44 11.23
CA SER A 105 7.61 1.59 11.69
C SER A 105 8.73 1.90 10.68
N ASP A 106 9.47 0.88 10.25
CA ASP A 106 10.53 1.01 9.25
C ASP A 106 10.00 1.56 7.92
N LEU A 107 8.82 1.11 7.48
CA LEU A 107 8.18 1.64 6.28
C LEU A 107 7.90 3.15 6.41
N PHE A 108 7.31 3.59 7.53
CA PHE A 108 7.02 5.01 7.73
C PHE A 108 8.31 5.85 7.90
N ASN A 109 9.37 5.30 8.49
CA ASN A 109 10.70 5.92 8.49
C ASN A 109 11.22 6.14 7.07
N LEU A 110 11.10 5.13 6.20
CA LEU A 110 11.50 5.22 4.80
C LEU A 110 10.67 6.25 4.03
N ILE A 111 9.35 6.29 4.24
CA ILE A 111 8.43 7.25 3.61
C ILE A 111 8.82 8.68 3.96
N ARG A 112 9.14 8.95 5.24
CA ARG A 112 9.62 10.26 5.69
C ARG A 112 10.96 10.63 5.06
N ALA A 113 11.90 9.68 5.01
CA ALA A 113 13.22 9.91 4.41
C ALA A 113 13.16 10.10 2.88
N CYS A 114 12.13 9.57 2.22
CA CYS A 114 11.90 9.69 0.78
C CYS A 114 10.82 10.75 0.47
N ASP A 115 11.07 11.98 0.90
CA ASP A 115 10.15 13.12 0.85
C ASP A 115 9.95 13.73 -0.54
N GLN A 116 10.68 13.28 -1.57
CA GLN A 116 10.54 13.71 -2.97
C GLN A 116 9.66 12.77 -3.81
N LEU A 117 9.18 11.67 -3.23
CA LEU A 117 8.27 10.70 -3.87
C LEU A 117 6.84 10.89 -3.38
N ASP A 118 5.85 10.60 -4.22
CA ASP A 118 4.43 10.54 -3.82
C ASP A 118 4.05 9.09 -3.51
N TRP A 119 3.82 8.77 -2.25
CA TRP A 119 3.48 7.43 -1.80
C TRP A 119 1.99 7.18 -1.84
N GLN A 120 1.55 6.18 -2.59
CA GLN A 120 0.15 5.76 -2.66
C GLN A 120 -0.04 4.53 -1.78
N ILE A 121 -0.58 4.74 -0.57
CA ILE A 121 -0.85 3.65 0.37
C ILE A 121 -2.30 3.21 0.27
N LEU A 122 -2.52 1.92 -0.03
CA LEU A 122 -3.86 1.36 -0.21
C LEU A 122 -4.12 0.21 0.75
N THR A 123 -5.32 0.17 1.33
CA THR A 123 -5.76 -0.93 2.22
C THR A 123 -7.19 -1.35 1.98
N LYS A 124 -7.56 -2.55 2.43
CA LYS A 124 -8.96 -2.99 2.56
C LYS A 124 -9.49 -2.83 3.99
N ARG A 125 -8.68 -2.23 4.89
CA ARG A 125 -8.93 -2.11 6.33
C ARG A 125 -8.77 -0.67 6.83
N PRO A 126 -9.45 0.33 6.24
CA PRO A 126 -9.25 1.72 6.65
C PRO A 126 -9.55 1.98 8.14
N GLN A 127 -10.38 1.16 8.78
CA GLN A 127 -10.63 1.20 10.22
C GLN A 127 -9.38 0.96 11.08
N ASN A 128 -8.33 0.36 10.52
CA ASN A 128 -7.07 0.11 11.21
C ASN A 128 -6.07 1.28 11.07
N ILE A 129 -6.30 2.23 10.17
CA ILE A 129 -5.29 3.25 9.84
C ILE A 129 -4.95 4.08 11.09
N GLN A 130 -5.96 4.68 11.73
CA GLN A 130 -5.76 5.61 12.84
C GLN A 130 -4.93 5.02 14.00
N LYS A 131 -5.10 3.73 14.30
CA LYS A 131 -4.37 3.05 15.39
C LYS A 131 -2.97 2.55 15.00
N MET A 132 -2.62 2.61 13.72
CA MET A 132 -1.39 2.02 13.15
C MET A 132 -0.47 3.05 12.48
N LEU A 133 -0.90 4.31 12.43
CA LEU A 133 -0.07 5.42 11.97
C LEU A 133 0.99 5.77 13.02
N PRO A 134 2.13 6.33 12.59
CA PRO A 134 3.15 6.83 13.51
C PRO A 134 2.61 8.02 14.33
N SER A 135 3.16 8.24 15.52
CA SER A 135 2.68 9.27 16.45
C SER A 135 2.84 10.70 15.93
N ASP A 136 3.78 10.92 15.00
CA ASP A 136 4.03 12.21 14.35
C ASP A 136 3.24 12.40 13.04
N TRP A 137 2.24 11.56 12.77
CA TRP A 137 1.43 11.67 11.56
C TRP A 137 0.79 13.06 11.38
N GLY A 138 0.37 13.71 12.48
CA GLY A 138 -0.23 15.05 12.47
C GLY A 138 -1.42 15.14 11.51
N ASP A 139 -1.40 16.15 10.64
CA ASP A 139 -2.41 16.37 9.59
C ASP A 139 -2.19 15.51 8.33
N GLY A 140 -1.25 14.57 8.40
CA GLY A 140 -0.85 13.66 7.33
C GLY A 140 0.41 14.12 6.62
N TYR A 141 1.25 13.16 6.23
CA TYR A 141 2.47 13.48 5.50
C TYR A 141 2.13 14.05 4.10
N PRO A 142 2.74 15.18 3.69
CA PRO A 142 2.41 15.86 2.44
C PRO A 142 2.70 15.00 1.20
N ASN A 143 3.61 14.03 1.34
CA ASN A 143 4.04 13.12 0.29
C ASN A 143 3.31 11.76 0.33
N VAL A 144 2.22 11.64 1.10
CA VAL A 144 1.45 10.38 1.23
C VAL A 144 -0.01 10.59 0.83
N TRP A 145 -0.47 9.73 -0.07
CA TRP A 145 -1.86 9.55 -0.43
C TRP A 145 -2.38 8.31 0.31
N LEU A 146 -3.47 8.46 1.06
CA LEU A 146 -4.10 7.36 1.77
C LEU A 146 -5.36 6.91 1.03
N GLY A 147 -5.46 5.62 0.73
CA GLY A 147 -6.59 5.09 -0.02
C GLY A 147 -7.16 3.82 0.55
N THR A 148 -8.39 3.54 0.12
CA THR A 148 -9.05 2.26 0.36
C THR A 148 -9.46 1.60 -0.94
N THR A 149 -9.34 0.28 -1.01
CA THR A 149 -10.02 -0.49 -2.04
C THR A 149 -11.53 -0.45 -1.77
N ALA A 150 -12.33 -0.36 -2.83
CA ALA A 150 -13.76 -0.66 -2.80
C ALA A 150 -14.10 -1.51 -4.03
N GLU A 151 -14.55 -2.74 -3.83
CA GLU A 151 -14.96 -3.64 -4.92
C GLU A 151 -16.40 -3.39 -5.40
N ASP A 152 -17.22 -2.73 -4.58
CA ASP A 152 -18.59 -2.38 -4.91
C ASP A 152 -19.08 -1.19 -4.05
N ALA A 153 -20.33 -0.80 -4.27
CA ALA A 153 -20.95 0.31 -3.55
C ALA A 153 -21.11 0.06 -2.04
N GLU A 154 -21.25 -1.19 -1.60
CA GLU A 154 -21.38 -1.51 -0.18
C GLU A 154 -20.02 -1.40 0.51
N ALA A 155 -18.97 -1.97 -0.09
CA ALA A 155 -17.59 -1.84 0.39
C ALA A 155 -17.16 -0.37 0.43
N TYR A 156 -17.52 0.44 -0.57
CA TYR A 156 -17.33 1.89 -0.56
C TYR A 156 -18.00 2.54 0.65
N ARG A 157 -19.31 2.34 0.83
CA ARG A 157 -20.07 2.94 1.94
C ARG A 157 -19.54 2.52 3.31
N GLN A 158 -19.04 1.29 3.44
CA GLN A 158 -18.46 0.79 4.68
C GLN A 158 -17.08 1.41 4.95
N ARG A 159 -16.22 1.51 3.94
CA ARG A 159 -14.79 1.82 4.11
C ARG A 159 -14.48 3.32 4.11
N ILE A 160 -15.20 4.11 3.32
CA ILE A 160 -14.95 5.54 3.17
C ILE A 160 -15.11 6.33 4.47
N PRO A 161 -16.14 6.11 5.31
CA PRO A 161 -16.25 6.82 6.58
C PRO A 161 -15.08 6.58 7.54
N HIS A 162 -14.41 5.43 7.44
CA HIS A 162 -13.19 5.17 8.21
C HIS A 162 -11.98 5.88 7.63
N LEU A 163 -11.84 5.90 6.29
CA LEU A 163 -10.74 6.57 5.62
C LEU A 163 -10.75 8.09 5.89
N LEU A 164 -11.93 8.73 5.76
CA LEU A 164 -12.08 10.18 5.91
C LEU A 164 -11.89 10.68 7.35
N LYS A 165 -11.87 9.79 8.36
CA LYS A 165 -11.52 10.15 9.75
C LYS A 165 -10.01 10.38 9.93
N VAL A 166 -9.20 9.96 8.98
CA VAL A 166 -7.75 10.06 9.05
C VAL A 166 -7.28 11.23 8.21
N PRO A 167 -6.55 12.22 8.79
CA PRO A 167 -5.94 13.29 8.02
C PRO A 167 -4.99 12.74 6.95
N ALA A 168 -5.07 13.26 5.72
CA ALA A 168 -4.18 12.93 4.63
C ALA A 168 -4.13 14.09 3.65
N ALA A 169 -2.99 14.26 2.96
CA ALA A 169 -2.89 15.24 1.89
C ALA A 169 -3.85 14.91 0.74
N ILE A 170 -3.98 13.63 0.40
CA ILE A 170 -4.90 13.11 -0.61
C ILE A 170 -5.56 11.83 -0.09
N HIS A 171 -6.88 11.76 -0.17
CA HIS A 171 -7.64 10.51 -0.09
C HIS A 171 -7.94 9.98 -1.49
N PHE A 172 -7.82 8.67 -1.69
CA PHE A 172 -8.19 8.05 -2.95
C PHE A 172 -8.92 6.72 -2.79
N VAL A 173 -9.59 6.29 -3.84
CA VAL A 173 -10.31 5.02 -3.91
C VAL A 173 -9.80 4.24 -5.10
N SER A 174 -9.46 2.97 -4.85
CA SER A 174 -9.21 2.01 -5.92
C SER A 174 -10.46 1.15 -6.09
N TYR A 175 -11.14 1.30 -7.23
CA TYR A 175 -12.34 0.54 -7.59
C TYR A 175 -11.92 -0.78 -8.25
N GLU A 176 -11.48 -1.75 -7.44
CA GLU A 176 -10.92 -3.02 -7.92
C GLU A 176 -11.11 -4.18 -6.89
N PRO A 177 -11.37 -5.42 -7.34
CA PRO A 177 -11.87 -5.79 -8.66
C PRO A 177 -13.28 -5.20 -8.85
N ALA A 178 -13.60 -4.82 -10.08
CA ALA A 178 -14.85 -4.22 -10.49
C ALA A 178 -15.48 -5.03 -11.63
#